data_AF-A0A2A4R1E6-F1
#
_entry.id   AF-A0A2A4R1E6-F1
#
_cell.length_a   1.000
_cell.length_b   1.000
_cell.length_c   1.000
_cell.angle_alpha   90.00
_cell.angle_beta   90.00
_cell.angle_gamma   90.00
#
_symmetry.space_group_name_H-M   'P 1'
#
loop_
_entity.id
_entity.type
_entity.pdbx_description
1 polymer ?
#
loop_
_entity_poly.entity_id
_entity_poly.type
_entity_poly.pdbx_seq_one_letter_code
_entity_poly.pdbx_strand_id
1 'polypeptide(L)' 'HTQLTGSRFVRTTLAGSILKNSNLVGINLENADLEYTKFNA' A
#
# COMPACT_ATOMS: atom_id res chain seq x y z
N HIS A 1 -6.78 7.06 9.00
CA HIS A 1 -7.31 6.75 7.66
C HIS A 1 -6.45 7.49 6.65
N THR A 2 -5.78 6.75 5.77
CA THR A 2 -4.95 7.34 4.70
C THR A 2 -5.65 7.09 3.37
N GLN A 3 -5.86 8.13 2.56
CA GLN A 3 -6.47 8.00 1.25
C GLN A 3 -5.37 7.85 0.20
N LEU A 4 -5.24 6.65 -0.37
CA LEU A 4 -4.24 6.33 -1.42
C LEU A 4 -4.90 6.00 -2.76
N THR A 5 -6.17 6.37 -2.93
CA THR A 5 -6.95 6.07 -4.13
C THR A 5 -6.23 6.54 -5.39
N GLY A 6 -6.05 5.64 -6.36
CA GLY A 6 -5.40 5.95 -7.63
C GLY A 6 -3.89 6.24 -7.57
N SER A 7 -3.24 6.07 -6.43
CA SER A 7 -1.80 6.33 -6.30
C SER A 7 -0.96 5.29 -7.03
N ARG A 8 0.22 5.67 -7.52
CA ARG A 8 1.15 4.78 -8.24
C ARG A 8 2.43 4.58 -7.44
N PHE A 9 2.61 3.38 -6.92
CA PHE A 9 3.72 2.91 -6.10
C PHE A 9 4.41 1.72 -6.81
N VAL A 10 4.88 1.97 -8.02
CA VAL A 10 5.51 0.95 -8.86
C VAL A 10 6.98 0.80 -8.45
N ARG A 11 7.42 -0.44 -8.20
CA ARG A 11 8.81 -0.75 -7.78
C ARG A 11 9.25 -0.04 -6.50
N THR A 12 8.31 0.24 -5.58
CA THR A 12 8.60 0.86 -4.28
C THR A 12 8.65 -0.15 -3.16
N THR A 13 9.46 0.10 -2.13
CA THR A 13 9.44 -0.70 -0.89
C THR A 13 8.43 -0.14 0.09
N LEU A 14 7.40 -0.93 0.39
CA LEU A 14 6.41 -0.71 1.45
C LEU A 14 6.56 -1.76 2.57
N ALA A 15 7.69 -2.48 2.59
CA ALA A 15 7.94 -3.51 3.57
C ALA A 15 7.81 -2.97 5.01
N GLY A 16 7.06 -3.68 5.86
CA GLY A 16 6.77 -3.30 7.23
C GLY A 16 5.81 -2.10 7.42
N SER A 17 5.31 -1.50 6.35
CA SER A 17 4.39 -0.36 6.45
C SER A 17 3.04 -0.76 7.06
N ILE A 18 2.40 0.20 7.75
CA ILE A 18 1.08 0.02 8.36
C ILE A 18 0.07 0.77 7.50
N LEU A 19 -0.63 0.04 6.63
CA LEU A 19 -1.68 0.56 5.74
C LEU A 19 -3.08 0.22 6.26
N LYS A 20 -3.19 -0.14 7.55
CA LYS A 20 -4.47 -0.42 8.22
C LYS A 20 -5.45 0.74 8.03
N ASN A 21 -6.66 0.41 7.60
CA ASN A 21 -7.73 1.38 7.34
C ASN A 21 -7.37 2.46 6.30
N SER A 22 -6.51 2.12 5.33
CA SER A 22 -6.22 2.98 4.18
C SER A 22 -7.16 2.66 3.02
N ASN A 23 -7.60 3.69 2.28
CA ASN A 23 -8.32 3.48 1.04
C ASN A 23 -7.33 3.21 -0.09
N LEU A 24 -7.24 1.95 -0.50
CA LEU A 24 -6.34 1.47 -1.54
C LEU A 24 -7.03 1.29 -2.91
N VAL A 25 -8.25 1.81 -3.08
CA VAL A 25 -9.00 1.64 -4.33
C VAL A 25 -8.21 2.21 -5.52
N GLY A 26 -7.94 1.38 -6.52
CA GLY A 26 -7.22 1.79 -7.73
C GLY A 26 -5.73 2.09 -7.53
N ILE A 27 -5.12 1.72 -6.40
CA ILE A 27 -3.68 1.84 -6.22
C ILE A 27 -2.94 0.91 -7.20
N ASN A 28 -1.85 1.39 -7.79
CA ASN A 28 -0.95 0.55 -8.57
C ASN A 28 0.28 0.21 -7.71
N LEU A 29 0.42 -1.07 -7.37
CA LEU A 29 1.52 -1.65 -6.57
C LEU A 29 2.38 -2.62 -7.40
N GLU A 30 2.44 -2.44 -8.72
CA GLU A 30 3.22 -3.33 -9.60
C GLU A 30 4.69 -3.36 -9.17
N ASN A 31 5.22 -4.56 -8.93
CA ASN A 31 6.57 -4.81 -8.42
C ASN A 31 6.89 -4.11 -7.07
N ALA A 32 5.89 -3.67 -6.31
CA ALA A 32 6.13 -3.15 -4.97
C ALA A 32 6.54 -4.29 -4.02
N ASP A 33 7.50 -4.01 -3.15
CA ASP A 33 7.82 -4.91 -2.04
C ASP A 33 6.84 -4.65 -0.89
N LEU A 34 6.01 -5.66 -0.60
CA LEU A 34 4.93 -5.61 0.39
C LEU A 34 5.22 -6.53 1.60
N GLU A 35 6.47 -6.97 1.78
CA GLU A 35 6.81 -7.89 2.85
C GLU A 35 6.44 -7.29 4.22
N TYR A 36 5.72 -8.04 5.06
CA TYR A 36 5.23 -7.56 6.37
C TYR A 36 4.32 -6.32 6.36
N THR A 37 3.83 -5.86 5.19
CA THR A 37 2.86 -4.77 5.14
C THR A 37 1.57 -5.17 5.85
N LYS A 38 1.07 -4.31 6.76
CA LYS A 38 -0.15 -4.56 7.53
C LYS A 38 -1.35 -3.87 6.88
N PHE A 39 -2.25 -4.64 6.29
CA PHE A 39 -3.48 -4.15 5.66
C PHE A 39 -4.72 -4.23 6.55
N ASN A 40 -4.70 -5.11 7.55
CA ASN A 40 -5.85 -5.41 8.43
C ASN A 40 -5.62 -4.92 9.87
N ALA A 41 -6.72 -4.70 10.59
CA ALA A 41 -6.71 -4.43 12.04
C ALA A 41 -6.05 -5.60 12.79
#